data_AF-A0A1J5QHY3-F1
#
_entry.id   AF-A0A1J5QHY3-F1
#
_cell.length_a   1.000
_cell.length_b   1.000
_cell.length_c   1.000
_cell.angle_alpha   90.00
_cell.angle_beta   90.00
_cell.angle_gamma   90.00
#
_symmetry.space_group_name_H-M   'P 1'
#
loop_
_entity.id
_entity.type
_entity.pdbx_description
1 polymer ?
#
loop_
_entity_poly.entity_id
_entity_poly.type
_entity_poly.pdbx_seq_one_letter_code
_entity_poly.pdbx_strand_id
1 'polypeptide(L)'
;MSETEEPRGDRSAKWLSRAGVASRRDAERMLDEGLVKLNGKVVTHPATFIAPGDVVQVNGKVVDQPDRTRVWRYHKPEGLVTTHKDPEGRPTVFDKLKHQLPRVISVGRLDLTSEGLLLLTNDGVLPLGGPGRPVPARVAVIGPNADRAEALMGCYSFANHVLAHHPEVPMGFEIPTVLESLRAELEGVDVVFAEGCTVEDPDRSGFAEAVQVASDADVAVVVVGDQAGLFGRGTVGEGNDTETLALPGVQRDLVEAVRATGTPVVMVMLTGRPYAIGWAVEGPGAPAVVLQAFFPGEEGGPALAGVLSGRVNPSGRLPVTMPRSAGAQPYSYLHPILGGPSEVTSADSTPVLPFGHGLSFTTFERTGLVVDDEVAAGGTFAARVRVHNSGERAGTDVVQLYARDVVASVTRPVAQLLGYCRVQLGAGESAVVEFQVPTTRLAFSDRSMVRIVEPGEVELWVGGSCAEKETTASIMVVGSVHQVTTADPRLVTSEVTLEVPVRAAASED
;
A
#
# COMPACT_ATOMS: atom_id res chain seq x y z
N MET A 1 -50.74 -13.19 13.86
CA MET A 1 -50.20 -14.52 13.49
C MET A 1 -48.97 -14.26 12.64
N SER A 2 -47.78 -14.39 13.22
CA SER A 2 -46.51 -14.28 12.48
C SER A 2 -46.33 -15.55 11.67
N GLU A 3 -46.28 -15.44 10.34
CA GLU A 3 -45.69 -16.48 9.51
C GLU A 3 -44.20 -16.55 9.87
N THR A 4 -43.82 -17.59 10.59
CA THR A 4 -42.43 -18.01 10.73
C THR A 4 -41.93 -18.39 9.34
N GLU A 5 -41.21 -17.49 8.67
CA GLU A 5 -40.39 -17.85 7.51
C GLU A 5 -39.44 -18.96 7.95
N GLU A 6 -39.62 -20.16 7.39
CA GLU A 6 -38.66 -21.24 7.58
C GLU A 6 -37.27 -20.76 7.11
N PRO A 7 -36.20 -20.99 7.89
CA PRO A 7 -34.88 -20.51 7.54
C PRO A 7 -34.45 -21.12 6.20
N ARG A 8 -34.36 -20.26 5.19
CA ARG A 8 -33.80 -20.61 3.88
C ARG A 8 -32.43 -21.22 4.11
N GLY A 9 -32.26 -22.50 3.74
CA GLY A 9 -31.03 -23.26 3.96
C GLY A 9 -29.77 -22.60 3.38
N ASP A 10 -28.60 -23.20 3.55
CA ASP A 10 -27.38 -22.69 2.93
C ASP A 10 -27.24 -23.22 1.50
N ARG A 11 -26.74 -22.39 0.58
CA ARG A 11 -26.36 -22.85 -0.77
C ARG A 11 -25.29 -23.94 -0.65
N SER A 12 -25.37 -24.99 -1.46
CA SER A 12 -24.56 -26.21 -1.37
C SER A 12 -23.07 -25.94 -1.34
N ALA A 13 -22.56 -25.08 -2.23
CA ALA A 13 -21.14 -24.69 -2.23
C ALA A 13 -20.72 -23.95 -0.95
N LYS A 14 -21.60 -23.09 -0.41
CA LYS A 14 -21.36 -22.38 0.86
C LYS A 14 -21.39 -23.36 2.04
N TRP A 15 -22.39 -24.25 2.08
CA TRP A 15 -22.54 -25.25 3.13
C TRP A 15 -21.35 -26.20 3.19
N LEU A 16 -20.91 -26.74 2.04
CA LEU A 16 -19.73 -27.61 1.92
C LEU A 16 -18.45 -26.91 2.39
N SER A 17 -18.30 -25.63 2.05
CA SER A 17 -17.17 -24.82 2.53
C SER A 17 -17.20 -24.64 4.05
N ARG A 18 -18.39 -24.42 4.65
CA ARG A 18 -18.56 -24.28 6.10
C ARG A 18 -18.38 -25.59 6.85
N ALA A 19 -18.76 -26.71 6.24
CA ALA A 19 -18.52 -28.05 6.76
C ALA A 19 -17.05 -28.50 6.66
N GLY A 20 -16.15 -27.62 6.16
CA GLY A 20 -14.71 -27.87 6.10
C GLY A 20 -14.26 -28.73 4.92
N VAL A 21 -15.17 -29.16 4.04
CA VAL A 21 -14.87 -30.12 2.94
C VAL A 21 -13.86 -29.56 1.93
N ALA A 22 -14.09 -28.33 1.43
CA ALA A 22 -13.27 -27.72 0.38
C ALA A 22 -13.39 -26.19 0.39
N SER A 23 -12.60 -25.46 -0.42
CA SER A 23 -12.89 -24.04 -0.68
C SER A 23 -14.23 -23.89 -1.43
N ARG A 24 -14.82 -22.69 -1.47
CA ARG A 24 -16.09 -22.48 -2.20
C ARG A 24 -15.98 -22.80 -3.70
N ARG A 25 -14.86 -22.42 -4.33
CA ARG A 25 -14.54 -22.74 -5.74
C ARG A 25 -14.31 -24.24 -5.95
N ASP A 26 -13.60 -24.89 -5.03
CA ASP A 26 -13.39 -26.34 -5.12
C ASP A 26 -14.69 -27.10 -4.89
N ALA A 27 -15.57 -26.61 -4.00
CA ALA A 27 -16.90 -27.18 -3.80
C ALA A 27 -17.78 -27.03 -5.05
N GLU A 28 -17.72 -25.89 -5.75
CA GLU A 28 -18.35 -25.70 -7.06
C GLU A 28 -17.85 -26.74 -8.07
N ARG A 29 -16.52 -26.92 -8.17
CA ARG A 29 -15.94 -27.96 -9.03
C ARG A 29 -16.37 -29.38 -8.63
N MET A 30 -16.41 -29.70 -7.35
CA MET A 30 -16.88 -31.02 -6.87
C MET A 30 -18.35 -31.27 -7.21
N LEU A 31 -19.18 -30.23 -7.19
CA LEU A 31 -20.57 -30.29 -7.64
C LEU A 31 -20.61 -30.55 -9.15
N ASP A 32 -19.85 -29.79 -9.94
CA ASP A 32 -19.77 -29.97 -11.40
C ASP A 32 -19.30 -31.37 -11.79
N GLU A 33 -18.36 -31.95 -11.04
CA GLU A 33 -17.85 -33.31 -11.22
C GLU A 33 -18.81 -34.40 -10.70
N GLY A 34 -19.97 -34.02 -10.13
CA GLY A 34 -20.99 -34.96 -9.65
C GLY A 34 -20.59 -35.73 -8.38
N LEU A 35 -19.61 -35.23 -7.63
CA LEU A 35 -19.05 -35.89 -6.46
C LEU A 35 -19.89 -35.70 -5.19
N VAL A 36 -20.88 -34.81 -5.23
CA VAL A 36 -21.73 -34.44 -4.09
C VAL A 36 -23.13 -35.02 -4.24
N LYS A 37 -23.65 -35.64 -3.17
CA LYS A 37 -25.05 -36.05 -3.07
C LYS A 37 -25.76 -35.36 -1.92
N LEU A 38 -27.01 -34.97 -2.15
CA LEU A 38 -27.94 -34.45 -1.15
C LEU A 38 -29.11 -35.43 -1.05
N ASN A 39 -29.33 -36.02 0.13
CA ASN A 39 -30.37 -37.03 0.38
C ASN A 39 -30.35 -38.16 -0.67
N GLY A 40 -29.14 -38.61 -1.03
CA GLY A 40 -28.90 -39.69 -1.99
C GLY A 40 -28.94 -39.29 -3.47
N LYS A 41 -29.34 -38.05 -3.82
CA LYS A 41 -29.37 -37.55 -5.21
C LYS A 41 -28.12 -36.72 -5.52
N VAL A 42 -27.50 -36.94 -6.68
CA VAL A 42 -26.35 -36.16 -7.13
C VAL A 42 -26.77 -34.70 -7.32
N VAL A 43 -25.99 -33.77 -6.77
CA VAL A 43 -26.20 -32.33 -6.91
C VAL A 43 -25.06 -31.75 -7.74
N THR A 44 -25.40 -31.07 -8.82
CA THR A 44 -24.43 -30.45 -9.72
C THR A 44 -24.53 -28.93 -9.76
N HIS A 45 -25.52 -28.33 -9.09
CA HIS A 45 -25.72 -26.89 -9.12
C HIS A 45 -25.35 -26.24 -7.78
N PRO A 46 -24.51 -25.19 -7.76
CA PRO A 46 -24.00 -24.57 -6.53
C PRO A 46 -25.02 -23.71 -5.78
N ALA A 47 -26.15 -23.38 -6.41
CA ALA A 47 -27.28 -22.69 -5.78
C ALA A 47 -28.35 -23.64 -5.21
N THR A 48 -28.07 -24.95 -5.12
CA THR A 48 -28.97 -25.91 -4.46
C THR A 48 -28.95 -25.64 -2.96
N PHE A 49 -30.11 -25.52 -2.32
CA PHE A 49 -30.19 -25.23 -0.88
C PHE A 49 -30.13 -26.52 -0.05
N ILE A 50 -29.37 -26.47 1.04
CA ILE A 50 -29.22 -27.53 2.03
C ILE A 50 -29.88 -27.05 3.32
N ALA A 51 -30.96 -27.72 3.71
CA ALA A 51 -31.74 -27.41 4.89
C ALA A 51 -31.19 -28.14 6.13
N PRO A 52 -31.51 -27.66 7.34
CA PRO A 52 -31.22 -28.40 8.57
C PRO A 52 -31.83 -29.80 8.51
N GLY A 53 -31.02 -30.84 8.75
CA GLY A 53 -31.46 -32.24 8.71
C GLY A 53 -31.19 -32.96 7.39
N ASP A 54 -30.84 -32.24 6.32
CA ASP A 54 -30.40 -32.86 5.07
C ASP A 54 -29.10 -33.64 5.26
N VAL A 55 -29.01 -34.79 4.58
CA VAL A 55 -27.82 -35.64 4.56
C VAL A 55 -27.00 -35.34 3.32
N VAL A 56 -25.80 -34.81 3.53
CA VAL A 56 -24.86 -34.48 2.46
C VAL A 56 -23.77 -35.54 2.41
N GLN A 57 -23.44 -36.02 1.21
CA GLN A 57 -22.33 -36.93 0.98
C GLN A 57 -21.37 -36.35 -0.05
N VAL A 58 -20.07 -36.53 0.17
CA VAL A 58 -19.03 -36.20 -0.81
C VAL A 58 -18.16 -37.45 -1.00
N ASN A 59 -18.00 -37.90 -2.25
CA ASN A 59 -17.30 -39.14 -2.57
C ASN A 59 -17.83 -40.35 -1.76
N GLY A 60 -19.14 -40.41 -1.56
CA GLY A 60 -19.81 -41.49 -0.84
C GLY A 60 -19.68 -41.45 0.69
N LYS A 61 -18.99 -40.47 1.27
CA LYS A 61 -18.89 -40.27 2.72
C LYS A 61 -19.86 -39.19 3.18
N VAL A 62 -20.61 -39.47 4.25
CA VAL A 62 -21.47 -38.47 4.89
C VAL A 62 -20.61 -37.36 5.47
N VAL A 63 -21.00 -36.11 5.22
CA VAL A 63 -20.34 -34.91 5.73
C VAL A 63 -21.07 -34.46 6.98
N ASP A 64 -20.32 -34.24 8.06
CA ASP A 64 -20.87 -33.70 9.30
C ASP A 64 -21.45 -32.29 9.10
N GLN A 65 -22.44 -31.95 9.92
CA GLN A 65 -23.01 -30.60 9.90
C GLN A 65 -21.92 -29.56 10.25
N PRO A 66 -21.94 -28.36 9.64
CA PRO A 66 -21.00 -27.30 9.98
C PRO A 66 -21.06 -26.98 11.48
N ASP A 67 -19.89 -26.99 12.12
CA ASP A 67 -19.78 -26.55 13.50
C ASP A 67 -20.26 -25.11 13.67
N ARG A 68 -20.70 -24.78 14.89
CA ARG A 68 -20.97 -23.39 15.27
C ARG A 68 -19.74 -22.54 15.00
N THR A 69 -19.92 -21.41 14.31
CA THR A 69 -18.85 -20.44 14.07
C THR A 69 -18.19 -20.05 15.39
N ARG A 70 -16.87 -20.19 15.46
CA ARG A 70 -16.03 -19.73 16.55
C ARG A 70 -15.07 -18.70 15.99
N VAL A 71 -14.81 -17.65 16.76
CA VAL A 71 -13.81 -16.63 16.45
C VAL A 71 -12.63 -16.86 17.38
N TRP A 72 -11.45 -17.01 16.81
CA TRP A 72 -10.20 -17.10 17.57
C TRP A 72 -9.44 -15.80 17.38
N ARG A 73 -9.14 -15.12 18.48
CA ARG A 73 -8.22 -13.96 18.47
C ARG A 73 -6.79 -14.50 18.54
N TYR A 74 -6.03 -14.28 17.47
CA TYR A 74 -4.63 -14.68 17.39
C TYR A 74 -3.76 -13.42 17.46
N HIS A 75 -2.88 -13.34 18.45
CA HIS A 75 -1.84 -12.32 18.48
C HIS A 75 -0.78 -12.71 17.44
N LYS A 76 -0.93 -12.18 16.23
CA LYS A 76 -0.09 -12.50 15.07
C LYS A 76 1.31 -11.91 15.27
N PRO A 77 2.37 -12.73 15.34
CA PRO A 77 3.74 -12.23 15.30
C PRO A 77 4.03 -11.47 13.99
N GLU A 78 4.94 -10.50 14.07
CA GLU A 78 5.44 -9.77 12.90
C GLU A 78 6.06 -10.71 11.84
N GLY A 79 6.03 -10.27 10.58
CA GLY A 79 6.64 -11.01 9.46
C GLY A 79 5.84 -12.21 8.93
N LEU A 80 4.65 -12.51 9.49
CA LEU A 80 3.79 -13.58 8.97
C LEU A 80 2.83 -13.08 7.89
N VAL A 81 2.61 -13.86 6.82
CA VAL A 81 1.55 -13.58 5.84
C VAL A 81 0.25 -14.30 6.20
N THR A 82 -0.89 -13.68 5.90
CA THR A 82 -2.22 -14.19 6.29
C THR A 82 -2.86 -14.98 5.12
N THR A 83 -2.14 -15.99 4.62
CA THR A 83 -2.59 -16.89 3.53
C THR A 83 -2.33 -18.36 3.88
N HIS A 84 -3.22 -19.27 3.51
CA HIS A 84 -3.01 -20.72 3.71
C HIS A 84 -1.90 -21.30 2.83
N LYS A 85 -1.55 -20.61 1.76
CA LYS A 85 -0.51 -21.02 0.82
C LYS A 85 0.13 -19.75 0.28
N ASP A 86 1.41 -19.56 0.60
CA ASP A 86 2.21 -18.48 0.05
C ASP A 86 3.09 -19.00 -1.09
N PRO A 87 2.92 -18.54 -2.34
CA PRO A 87 3.75 -18.96 -3.46
C PRO A 87 5.23 -18.58 -3.30
N GLU A 88 5.52 -17.57 -2.50
CA GLU A 88 6.88 -17.07 -2.21
C GLU A 88 7.50 -17.77 -0.99
N GLY A 89 6.81 -18.74 -0.37
CA GLY A 89 7.33 -19.52 0.74
C GLY A 89 7.52 -18.74 2.05
N ARG A 90 6.95 -17.54 2.18
CA ARG A 90 7.03 -16.75 3.41
C ARG A 90 6.27 -17.45 4.53
N PRO A 91 6.75 -17.35 5.79
CA PRO A 91 6.05 -17.90 6.93
C PRO A 91 4.61 -17.38 7.03
N THR A 92 3.64 -18.28 7.11
CA THR A 92 2.23 -17.93 7.20
C THR A 92 1.74 -17.98 8.65
N VAL A 93 0.64 -17.28 8.93
CA VAL A 93 -0.04 -17.43 10.23
C VAL A 93 -0.44 -18.89 10.50
N PHE A 94 -0.77 -19.64 9.45
CA PHE A 94 -1.22 -21.03 9.57
C PHE A 94 -0.09 -22.00 9.89
N ASP A 95 1.16 -21.69 9.54
CA ASP A 95 2.34 -22.48 9.92
C ASP A 95 2.60 -22.42 11.43
N LYS A 96 2.17 -21.34 12.08
CA LYS A 96 2.36 -21.12 13.53
C LYS A 96 1.14 -21.49 14.37
N LEU A 97 -0.02 -21.67 13.74
CA LEU A 97 -1.23 -22.12 14.45
C LEU A 97 -1.08 -23.59 14.84
N LYS A 98 -1.41 -23.92 16.10
CA LYS A 98 -1.31 -25.29 16.62
C LYS A 98 -2.12 -26.26 15.75
N HIS A 99 -1.56 -27.43 15.43
CA HIS A 99 -2.18 -28.50 14.63
C HIS A 99 -3.53 -29.05 15.16
N GLN A 100 -4.00 -28.59 16.33
CA GLN A 100 -5.25 -29.02 16.97
C GLN A 100 -6.44 -28.12 16.63
N LEU A 101 -6.23 -27.02 15.90
CA LEU A 101 -7.34 -26.17 15.46
C LEU A 101 -8.03 -26.80 14.23
N PRO A 102 -9.36 -26.68 14.11
CA PRO A 102 -10.06 -27.04 12.88
C PRO A 102 -9.61 -26.14 11.73
N ARG A 103 -10.11 -26.36 10.52
CA ARG A 103 -9.88 -25.45 9.40
C ARG A 103 -10.37 -24.04 9.75
N VAL A 104 -9.43 -23.17 10.08
CA VAL A 104 -9.67 -21.75 10.35
C VAL A 104 -9.48 -20.96 9.06
N ILE A 105 -10.27 -19.92 8.86
CA ILE A 105 -10.12 -18.99 7.74
C ILE A 105 -9.70 -17.66 8.34
N SER A 106 -8.70 -17.01 7.75
CA SER A 106 -8.34 -15.66 8.15
C SER A 106 -9.44 -14.69 7.74
N VAL A 107 -9.98 -13.97 8.72
CA VAL A 107 -10.69 -12.71 8.49
C VAL A 107 -9.62 -11.64 8.69
N GLY A 108 -9.10 -11.10 7.59
CA GLY A 108 -7.89 -10.30 7.60
C GLY A 108 -8.13 -8.89 8.15
N ARG A 109 -7.32 -8.53 9.15
CA ARG A 109 -6.65 -7.22 9.17
C ARG A 109 -5.61 -7.21 8.06
N LEU A 110 -5.75 -6.33 7.08
CA LEU A 110 -4.61 -5.86 6.30
C LEU A 110 -3.68 -5.13 7.30
N ASP A 111 -2.38 -5.25 7.09
CA ASP A 111 -1.33 -5.15 8.13
C ASP A 111 -1.47 -4.03 9.18
N LEU A 112 -0.96 -4.33 10.39
CA LEU A 112 -0.94 -3.41 11.54
C LEU A 112 0.24 -2.42 11.48
N THR A 113 1.23 -2.67 10.61
CA THR A 113 2.59 -2.11 10.74
C THR A 113 2.81 -0.83 9.96
N SER A 114 1.74 -0.21 9.43
CA SER A 114 1.83 1.07 8.70
C SER A 114 2.74 1.03 7.47
N GLU A 115 3.01 -0.16 6.91
CA GLU A 115 4.03 -0.32 5.86
C GLU A 115 3.63 0.37 4.54
N GLY A 116 2.33 0.62 4.37
CA GLY A 116 1.78 1.42 3.27
C GLY A 116 1.72 2.93 3.51
N LEU A 117 2.04 3.43 4.73
CA LEU A 117 2.05 4.87 5.00
C LEU A 117 3.28 5.53 4.37
N LEU A 118 3.03 6.65 3.67
CA LEU A 118 4.00 7.32 2.84
C LEU A 118 4.40 8.65 3.48
N LEU A 119 5.62 8.74 3.99
CA LEU A 119 6.22 10.01 4.34
C LEU A 119 6.74 10.68 3.06
N LEU A 120 6.09 11.75 2.61
CA LEU A 120 6.42 12.42 1.36
C LEU A 120 7.48 13.50 1.55
N THR A 121 7.33 14.31 2.59
CA THR A 121 8.29 15.35 3.00
C THR A 121 8.39 15.38 4.53
N ASN A 122 9.55 15.78 5.05
CA ASN A 122 9.76 16.01 6.47
C ASN A 122 10.89 17.03 6.66
N ASP A 123 10.57 18.22 7.16
CA ASP A 123 11.55 19.28 7.47
C ASP A 123 12.24 19.10 8.84
N GLY A 124 12.00 17.94 9.48
CA GLY A 124 12.55 17.60 10.78
C GLY A 124 11.53 17.65 11.92
N VAL A 125 10.28 18.06 11.67
CA VAL A 125 9.20 18.03 12.68
C VAL A 125 8.82 16.62 13.12
N LEU A 126 8.84 15.62 12.23
CA LEU A 126 8.57 14.23 12.63
C LEU A 126 9.86 13.43 12.93
N PRO A 127 9.79 12.48 13.88
CA PRO A 127 8.63 12.17 14.73
C PRO A 127 8.38 13.24 15.80
N LEU A 128 7.17 13.30 16.35
CA LEU A 128 6.81 14.19 17.45
C LEU A 128 7.63 13.81 18.69
N GLY A 129 8.52 14.70 19.14
CA GLY A 129 9.49 14.36 20.19
C GLY A 129 10.69 13.53 19.71
N GLY A 130 11.12 13.72 18.45
CA GLY A 130 12.34 13.10 17.91
C GLY A 130 13.63 13.47 18.66
N PRO A 131 14.77 12.82 18.33
CA PRO A 131 16.04 13.01 19.03
C PRO A 131 16.40 14.49 19.22
N GLY A 132 16.67 14.88 20.46
CA GLY A 132 17.03 16.26 20.81
C GLY A 132 15.87 17.26 20.83
N ARG A 133 14.61 16.83 20.61
CA ARG A 133 13.41 17.69 20.65
C ARG A 133 12.44 17.21 21.75
N PRO A 134 11.84 18.12 22.53
CA PRO A 134 10.81 17.75 23.48
C PRO A 134 9.56 17.23 22.75
N VAL A 135 8.82 16.34 23.41
CA VAL A 135 7.45 16.00 23.01
C VAL A 135 6.62 17.29 23.11
N PRO A 136 5.77 17.61 22.12
CA PRO A 136 4.88 18.77 22.19
C PRO A 136 3.97 18.66 23.43
N ALA A 137 3.77 19.76 24.13
CA ALA A 137 2.84 19.83 25.25
C ALA A 137 1.39 19.91 24.75
N ARG A 138 1.17 20.53 23.59
CA ARG A 138 -0.15 20.66 22.96
C ARG A 138 -0.11 20.40 21.47
N VAL A 139 -1.02 19.56 20.99
CA VAL A 139 -1.16 19.17 19.58
C VAL A 139 -2.55 19.56 19.11
N ALA A 140 -2.62 20.39 18.07
CA ALA A 140 -3.85 20.66 17.36
C ALA A 140 -4.10 19.56 16.32
N VAL A 141 -5.27 18.94 16.33
CA VAL A 141 -5.72 18.00 15.31
C VAL A 141 -6.87 18.65 14.56
N ILE A 142 -6.67 18.96 13.28
CA ILE A 142 -7.56 19.81 12.50
C ILE A 142 -7.99 19.08 11.23
N GLY A 143 -9.20 19.36 10.74
CA GLY A 143 -9.60 19.01 9.39
C GLY A 143 -10.78 18.03 9.32
N PRO A 144 -11.44 17.95 8.15
CA PRO A 144 -12.68 17.20 7.97
C PRO A 144 -12.55 15.71 8.25
N ASN A 145 -11.35 15.15 8.08
CA ASN A 145 -11.10 13.71 8.13
C ASN A 145 -10.39 13.28 9.43
N ALA A 146 -10.17 14.20 10.37
CA ALA A 146 -9.47 13.90 11.61
C ALA A 146 -10.27 13.01 12.57
N ASP A 147 -11.59 13.19 12.65
CA ASP A 147 -12.46 12.46 13.58
C ASP A 147 -13.60 11.72 12.87
N ARG A 148 -13.27 11.04 11.77
CA ARG A 148 -14.23 10.25 10.98
C ARG A 148 -13.69 8.86 10.68
N ALA A 149 -14.37 7.83 11.17
CA ALA A 149 -14.01 6.43 10.92
C ALA A 149 -14.09 6.07 9.43
N GLU A 150 -15.12 6.58 8.74
CA GLU A 150 -15.36 6.35 7.31
C GLU A 150 -14.26 6.92 6.42
N ALA A 151 -13.56 7.97 6.88
CA ALA A 151 -12.47 8.60 6.13
C ALA A 151 -11.23 7.70 6.00
N LEU A 152 -11.10 6.67 6.85
CA LEU A 152 -10.03 5.68 6.77
C LEU A 152 -10.33 4.57 5.76
N MET A 153 -11.55 4.50 5.23
CA MET A 153 -12.04 3.36 4.45
C MET A 153 -12.31 3.72 2.98
N GLY A 154 -12.02 2.78 2.08
CA GLY A 154 -12.38 2.91 0.66
C GLY A 154 -13.85 2.63 0.36
N CYS A 155 -14.29 2.92 -0.87
CA CYS A 155 -15.70 2.82 -1.30
C CYS A 155 -16.27 1.38 -1.31
N TYR A 156 -15.42 0.36 -1.40
CA TYR A 156 -15.81 -1.06 -1.33
C TYR A 156 -15.60 -1.67 0.07
N SER A 157 -15.60 -0.84 1.12
CA SER A 157 -15.59 -1.30 2.51
C SER A 157 -17.02 -1.57 3.01
N PHE A 158 -17.14 -2.37 4.07
CA PHE A 158 -18.44 -2.58 4.70
C PHE A 158 -19.03 -1.26 5.25
N ALA A 159 -18.18 -0.41 5.82
CA ALA A 159 -18.58 0.91 6.33
C ALA A 159 -19.15 1.81 5.22
N ASN A 160 -18.42 2.01 4.12
CA ASN A 160 -18.79 3.02 3.12
C ASN A 160 -19.67 2.47 1.99
N HIS A 161 -19.65 1.15 1.75
CA HIS A 161 -20.52 0.52 0.75
C HIS A 161 -21.84 0.08 1.39
N VAL A 162 -21.78 -0.78 2.40
CA VAL A 162 -22.96 -1.51 2.88
C VAL A 162 -23.73 -0.66 3.89
N LEU A 163 -23.06 -0.20 4.96
CA LEU A 163 -23.72 0.54 6.03
C LEU A 163 -24.20 1.93 5.61
N ALA A 164 -23.60 2.52 4.58
CA ALA A 164 -24.11 3.75 3.97
C ALA A 164 -25.57 3.62 3.46
N HIS A 165 -26.04 2.41 3.19
CA HIS A 165 -27.44 2.11 2.82
C HIS A 165 -28.32 1.68 4.01
N HIS A 166 -27.73 1.49 5.20
CA HIS A 166 -28.37 0.99 6.41
C HIS A 166 -27.94 1.82 7.63
N PRO A 167 -28.22 3.15 7.66
CA PRO A 167 -27.74 4.05 8.71
C PRO A 167 -28.26 3.71 10.12
N GLU A 168 -29.32 2.92 10.21
CA GLU A 168 -29.86 2.41 11.47
C GLU A 168 -29.04 1.27 12.07
N VAL A 169 -28.17 0.64 11.27
CA VAL A 169 -27.36 -0.50 11.70
C VAL A 169 -26.03 0.00 12.26
N PRO A 170 -25.69 -0.31 13.52
CA PRO A 170 -24.41 0.09 14.09
C PRO A 170 -23.25 -0.62 13.37
N MET A 171 -22.07 0.03 13.35
CA MET A 171 -20.89 -0.45 12.62
C MET A 171 -20.49 -1.88 12.97
N GLY A 172 -20.60 -2.26 14.25
CA GLY A 172 -20.34 -3.62 14.72
C GLY A 172 -18.86 -4.00 14.86
N PHE A 173 -17.95 -3.07 14.53
CA PHE A 173 -16.51 -3.14 14.75
C PHE A 173 -15.98 -1.71 14.99
N GLU A 174 -14.78 -1.62 15.57
CA GLU A 174 -14.13 -0.36 15.87
C GLU A 174 -13.19 0.03 14.72
N ILE A 175 -13.27 1.30 14.30
CA ILE A 175 -12.31 1.94 13.41
C ILE A 175 -11.87 3.22 14.12
N PRO A 176 -10.81 3.17 14.96
CA PRO A 176 -10.37 4.34 15.70
C PRO A 176 -9.98 5.46 14.75
N THR A 177 -10.52 6.65 14.95
CA THR A 177 -10.23 7.83 14.11
C THR A 177 -8.78 8.27 14.30
N VAL A 178 -8.30 9.19 13.44
CA VAL A 178 -6.97 9.78 13.61
C VAL A 178 -6.88 10.52 14.95
N LEU A 179 -7.92 11.28 15.31
CA LEU A 179 -8.03 12.00 16.58
C LEU A 179 -8.01 11.05 17.78
N GLU A 180 -8.85 10.01 17.78
CA GLU A 180 -8.90 9.03 18.86
C GLU A 180 -7.56 8.33 19.04
N SER A 181 -6.92 7.95 17.93
CA SER A 181 -5.64 7.27 17.95
C SER A 181 -4.50 8.16 18.43
N LEU A 182 -4.49 9.45 18.06
CA LEU A 182 -3.51 10.41 18.55
C LEU A 182 -3.68 10.70 20.05
N ARG A 183 -4.91 10.80 20.54
CA ARG A 183 -5.19 10.94 21.97
C ARG A 183 -4.69 9.73 22.76
N ALA A 184 -4.86 8.53 22.21
CA ALA A 184 -4.38 7.30 22.83
C ALA A 184 -2.85 7.17 22.80
N GLU A 185 -2.22 7.55 21.69
CA GLU A 185 -0.76 7.44 21.50
C GLU A 185 0.02 8.50 22.29
N LEU A 186 -0.51 9.73 22.40
CA LEU A 186 0.14 10.87 23.04
C LEU A 186 -0.42 11.10 24.45
N GLU A 187 -0.41 10.06 25.29
CA GLU A 187 -0.90 10.16 26.67
C GLU A 187 -0.17 11.29 27.44
N GLY A 188 -0.93 12.18 28.06
CA GLY A 188 -0.39 13.33 28.80
C GLY A 188 -0.13 14.59 27.97
N VAL A 189 -0.33 14.54 26.65
CA VAL A 189 -0.31 15.71 25.75
C VAL A 189 -1.72 16.30 25.63
N ASP A 190 -1.84 17.62 25.60
CA ASP A 190 -3.11 18.30 25.35
C ASP A 190 -3.47 18.22 23.85
N VAL A 191 -4.36 17.27 23.49
CA VAL A 191 -4.80 17.06 22.10
C VAL A 191 -6.17 17.71 21.88
N VAL A 192 -6.15 18.84 21.18
CA VAL A 192 -7.32 19.68 20.89
C VAL A 192 -7.76 19.53 19.43
N PHE A 193 -9.06 19.50 19.21
CA PHE A 193 -9.65 19.24 17.89
C PHE A 193 -10.43 20.46 17.38
N ALA A 194 -10.34 20.71 16.07
CA ALA A 194 -11.25 21.59 15.34
C ALA A 194 -11.48 21.06 13.91
N GLU A 195 -12.74 20.98 13.47
CA GLU A 195 -13.04 20.44 12.13
C GLU A 195 -12.53 21.36 11.00
N GLY A 196 -12.71 22.67 11.15
CA GLY A 196 -12.27 23.68 10.19
C GLY A 196 -13.18 23.81 8.96
N CYS A 197 -13.40 22.73 8.22
CA CYS A 197 -14.35 22.63 7.11
C CYS A 197 -14.84 21.20 6.92
N THR A 198 -15.90 21.01 6.13
CA THR A 198 -16.28 19.70 5.61
C THR A 198 -15.42 19.33 4.39
N VAL A 199 -15.58 18.10 3.87
CA VAL A 199 -14.76 17.58 2.75
C VAL A 199 -15.00 18.33 1.44
N GLU A 200 -16.26 18.66 1.13
CA GLU A 200 -16.67 19.14 -0.19
C GLU A 200 -17.21 20.57 -0.19
N ASP A 201 -17.74 21.06 0.93
CA ASP A 201 -18.41 22.36 0.95
C ASP A 201 -17.40 23.52 0.88
N PRO A 202 -17.77 24.64 0.25
CA PRO A 202 -16.93 25.83 0.22
C PRO A 202 -16.98 26.66 1.52
N ASP A 203 -17.66 26.17 2.56
CA ASP A 203 -17.81 26.90 3.82
C ASP A 203 -16.49 27.00 4.58
N ARG A 204 -16.14 28.23 4.97
CA ARG A 204 -14.93 28.58 5.73
C ARG A 204 -15.25 29.06 7.15
N SER A 205 -16.49 28.97 7.59
CA SER A 205 -16.95 29.47 8.90
C SER A 205 -16.15 28.87 10.07
N GLY A 206 -15.68 27.62 9.96
CA GLY A 206 -14.87 26.94 10.96
C GLY A 206 -13.37 27.32 10.95
N PHE A 207 -12.91 28.12 9.99
CA PHE A 207 -11.47 28.45 9.87
C PHE A 207 -10.95 29.23 11.07
N ALA A 208 -11.75 30.16 11.60
CA ALA A 208 -11.32 30.99 12.73
C ALA A 208 -11.01 30.14 13.98
N GLU A 209 -11.82 29.11 14.23
CA GLU A 209 -11.59 28.15 15.32
C GLU A 209 -10.32 27.31 15.05
N ALA A 210 -10.19 26.76 13.85
CA ALA A 210 -9.02 25.96 13.47
C ALA A 210 -7.71 26.74 13.58
N VAL A 211 -7.69 28.00 13.13
CA VAL A 211 -6.55 28.92 13.24
C VAL A 211 -6.22 29.21 14.70
N GLN A 212 -7.24 29.43 15.54
CA GLN A 212 -7.04 29.69 16.97
C GLN A 212 -6.44 28.46 17.66
N VAL A 213 -7.03 27.28 17.44
CA VAL A 213 -6.56 26.01 18.00
C VAL A 213 -5.13 25.70 17.58
N ALA A 214 -4.76 25.97 16.33
CA ALA A 214 -3.39 25.82 15.85
C ALA A 214 -2.41 26.83 16.46
N SER A 215 -2.80 28.10 16.60
CA SER A 215 -1.95 29.15 17.18
C SER A 215 -1.57 28.88 18.63
N ASP A 216 -2.45 28.18 19.37
CA ASP A 216 -2.23 27.81 20.76
C ASP A 216 -1.46 26.48 20.93
N ALA A 217 -1.13 25.79 19.83
CA ALA A 217 -0.48 24.47 19.84
C ALA A 217 1.00 24.54 19.42
N ASP A 218 1.79 23.55 19.86
CA ASP A 218 3.20 23.42 19.45
C ASP A 218 3.34 22.87 18.03
N VAL A 219 2.33 22.11 17.57
CA VAL A 219 2.26 21.50 16.25
C VAL A 219 0.79 21.29 15.87
N ALA A 220 0.47 21.45 14.59
CA ALA A 220 -0.85 21.18 14.03
C ALA A 220 -0.81 19.99 13.06
N VAL A 221 -1.55 18.93 13.36
CA VAL A 221 -1.81 17.80 12.47
C VAL A 221 -3.11 18.09 11.70
N VAL A 222 -3.00 18.40 10.41
CA VAL A 222 -4.13 18.77 9.56
C VAL A 222 -4.49 17.60 8.64
N VAL A 223 -5.63 16.95 8.90
CA VAL A 223 -6.10 15.74 8.24
C VAL A 223 -7.12 16.07 7.16
N VAL A 224 -6.70 15.92 5.91
CA VAL A 224 -7.44 16.28 4.70
C VAL A 224 -7.56 15.09 3.75
N GLY A 225 -8.39 15.20 2.72
CA GLY A 225 -8.45 14.24 1.64
C GLY A 225 -9.86 13.99 1.14
N ASP A 226 -10.12 12.72 0.82
CA ASP A 226 -11.34 12.27 0.18
C ASP A 226 -12.44 11.88 1.18
N GLN A 227 -13.67 11.84 0.69
CA GLN A 227 -14.77 11.04 1.23
C GLN A 227 -15.11 9.94 0.22
N ALA A 228 -14.86 8.68 0.58
CA ALA A 228 -15.23 7.57 -0.27
C ALA A 228 -16.75 7.35 -0.27
N GLY A 229 -17.32 7.13 -1.45
CA GLY A 229 -18.74 6.81 -1.60
C GLY A 229 -19.00 6.05 -2.90
N LEU A 230 -20.27 5.92 -3.25
CA LEU A 230 -20.72 5.30 -4.50
C LEU A 230 -21.77 6.18 -5.18
N PHE A 231 -21.75 6.22 -6.50
CA PHE A 231 -22.78 6.81 -7.37
C PHE A 231 -23.13 8.27 -7.01
N GLY A 232 -22.13 9.15 -6.97
CA GLY A 232 -22.29 10.59 -6.71
C GLY A 232 -22.37 10.99 -5.23
N ARG A 233 -22.06 10.08 -4.30
CA ARG A 233 -22.17 10.31 -2.83
C ARG A 233 -20.82 10.48 -2.13
N GLY A 234 -19.79 10.87 -2.88
CA GLY A 234 -18.48 11.19 -2.33
C GLY A 234 -17.55 11.74 -3.40
N THR A 235 -16.31 12.01 -3.03
CA THR A 235 -15.28 12.57 -3.91
C THR A 235 -14.49 11.49 -4.65
N VAL A 236 -14.61 10.23 -4.19
CA VAL A 236 -13.95 9.08 -4.79
C VAL A 236 -14.77 7.79 -4.64
N GLY A 237 -14.55 6.86 -5.56
CA GLY A 237 -15.24 5.58 -5.63
C GLY A 237 -16.00 5.40 -6.93
N GLU A 238 -16.72 4.28 -7.05
CA GLU A 238 -17.50 3.98 -8.25
C GLU A 238 -18.54 5.07 -8.50
N GLY A 239 -18.50 5.68 -9.68
CA GLY A 239 -19.40 6.78 -10.05
C GLY A 239 -19.12 8.11 -9.33
N ASN A 240 -17.93 8.27 -8.74
CA ASN A 240 -17.43 9.53 -8.17
C ASN A 240 -16.13 9.94 -8.87
N ASP A 241 -16.27 10.51 -10.06
CA ASP A 241 -15.17 11.01 -10.88
C ASP A 241 -14.91 12.49 -10.59
N THR A 242 -13.70 12.96 -10.85
CA THR A 242 -13.33 14.38 -10.68
C THR A 242 -12.67 14.91 -11.95
N GLU A 243 -13.04 16.13 -12.33
CA GLU A 243 -12.42 16.88 -13.44
C GLU A 243 -11.10 17.54 -13.02
N THR A 244 -10.89 17.70 -11.71
CA THR A 244 -9.69 18.31 -11.14
C THR A 244 -8.91 17.32 -10.29
N LEU A 245 -7.64 17.63 -10.06
CA LEU A 245 -6.80 16.92 -9.08
C LEU A 245 -6.44 17.85 -7.91
N ALA A 246 -7.31 18.81 -7.59
CA ALA A 246 -7.20 19.60 -6.36
C ALA A 246 -7.90 18.88 -5.21
N LEU A 247 -7.43 19.08 -3.97
CA LEU A 247 -8.18 18.60 -2.80
C LEU A 247 -9.60 19.18 -2.81
N PRO A 248 -10.62 18.39 -2.43
CA PRO A 248 -12.01 18.82 -2.54
C PRO A 248 -12.33 19.93 -1.51
N GLY A 249 -13.40 20.68 -1.81
CA GLY A 249 -13.85 21.79 -0.98
C GLY A 249 -12.78 22.88 -0.81
N VAL A 250 -12.65 23.38 0.42
CA VAL A 250 -11.69 24.43 0.81
C VAL A 250 -10.53 23.89 1.66
N GLN A 251 -10.25 22.60 1.55
CA GLN A 251 -9.26 21.93 2.40
C GLN A 251 -7.84 22.48 2.20
N ARG A 252 -7.45 22.84 0.97
CA ARG A 252 -6.18 23.51 0.71
C ARG A 252 -6.10 24.84 1.46
N ASP A 253 -7.16 25.65 1.38
CA ASP A 253 -7.21 26.94 2.07
C ASP A 253 -7.13 26.79 3.59
N LEU A 254 -7.71 25.72 4.14
CA LEU A 254 -7.58 25.41 5.57
C LEU A 254 -6.12 25.13 5.94
N VAL A 255 -5.40 24.31 5.16
CA VAL A 255 -3.98 24.05 5.39
C VAL A 255 -3.16 25.34 5.31
N GLU A 256 -3.40 26.18 4.30
CA GLU A 256 -2.70 27.46 4.13
C GLU A 256 -2.99 28.44 5.27
N ALA A 257 -4.24 28.51 5.75
CA ALA A 257 -4.65 29.36 6.87
C ALA A 257 -4.02 28.91 8.19
N VAL A 258 -3.99 27.61 8.47
CA VAL A 258 -3.34 27.03 9.66
C VAL A 258 -1.83 27.25 9.59
N ARG A 259 -1.20 27.07 8.42
CA ARG A 259 0.23 27.35 8.26
C ARG A 259 0.57 28.82 8.49
N ALA A 260 -0.32 29.75 8.14
CA ALA A 260 -0.10 31.18 8.31
C ALA A 260 0.04 31.63 9.78
N THR A 261 -0.33 30.78 10.76
CA THR A 261 -0.10 31.07 12.19
C THR A 261 1.38 31.01 12.58
N GLY A 262 2.21 30.35 11.77
CA GLY A 262 3.60 30.03 12.10
C GLY A 262 3.75 28.72 12.88
N THR A 263 2.65 28.06 13.26
CA THR A 263 2.69 26.73 13.88
C THR A 263 3.19 25.70 12.86
N PRO A 264 4.12 24.80 13.22
CA PRO A 264 4.52 23.70 12.34
C PRO A 264 3.32 22.83 11.95
N VAL A 265 3.13 22.63 10.65
CA VAL A 265 1.99 21.86 10.10
C VAL A 265 2.43 20.50 9.59
N VAL A 266 1.85 19.45 10.15
CA VAL A 266 1.89 18.08 9.62
C VAL A 266 0.60 17.81 8.86
N MET A 267 0.67 17.87 7.53
CA MET A 267 -0.46 17.57 6.66
C MET A 267 -0.58 16.05 6.45
N VAL A 268 -1.72 15.48 6.82
CA VAL A 268 -2.04 14.06 6.61
C VAL A 268 -3.13 13.95 5.56
N MET A 269 -2.84 13.26 4.47
CA MET A 269 -3.77 13.02 3.36
C MET A 269 -4.37 11.62 3.45
N LEU A 270 -5.69 11.52 3.64
CA LEU A 270 -6.46 10.28 3.54
C LEU A 270 -7.20 10.26 2.19
N THR A 271 -6.67 9.57 1.20
CA THR A 271 -7.19 9.70 -0.18
C THR A 271 -7.39 8.37 -0.89
N GLY A 272 -8.25 8.36 -1.90
CA GLY A 272 -8.43 7.23 -2.82
C GLY A 272 -7.62 7.35 -4.10
N ARG A 273 -7.00 8.52 -4.34
CA ARG A 273 -6.24 8.85 -5.55
C ARG A 273 -5.10 9.84 -5.24
N PRO A 274 -4.09 9.97 -6.12
CA PRO A 274 -3.10 11.03 -5.99
C PRO A 274 -3.70 12.40 -6.36
N TYR A 275 -3.28 13.45 -5.65
CA TYR A 275 -3.68 14.84 -5.90
C TYR A 275 -2.50 15.69 -6.36
N ALA A 276 -2.79 16.77 -7.07
CA ALA A 276 -1.82 17.79 -7.47
C ALA A 276 -1.48 18.69 -6.27
N ILE A 277 -0.47 18.25 -5.51
CA ILE A 277 -0.06 18.86 -4.24
C ILE A 277 1.27 19.59 -4.32
N GLY A 278 1.68 20.10 -5.49
CA GLY A 278 2.93 20.85 -5.64
C GLY A 278 3.04 22.00 -4.63
N TRP A 279 1.92 22.68 -4.34
CA TRP A 279 1.83 23.72 -3.32
C TRP A 279 2.17 23.27 -1.88
N ALA A 280 2.05 21.97 -1.58
CA ALA A 280 2.27 21.40 -0.26
C ALA A 280 3.65 20.75 -0.09
N VAL A 281 4.38 20.47 -1.18
CA VAL A 281 5.68 19.79 -1.12
C VAL A 281 6.81 20.60 -1.76
N GLU A 282 6.49 21.72 -2.40
CA GLU A 282 7.45 22.62 -3.01
C GLU A 282 7.31 24.05 -2.46
N GLY A 283 8.42 24.76 -2.37
CA GLY A 283 8.46 26.19 -2.02
C GLY A 283 8.31 26.51 -0.53
N PRO A 284 8.46 27.79 -0.15
CA PRO A 284 8.53 28.21 1.25
C PRO A 284 7.18 28.14 2.00
N GLY A 285 6.07 28.05 1.26
CA GLY A 285 4.72 27.92 1.82
C GLY A 285 4.30 26.49 2.17
N ALA A 286 5.11 25.48 1.82
CA ALA A 286 4.81 24.07 2.05
C ALA A 286 4.69 23.74 3.56
N PRO A 287 3.72 22.91 3.99
CA PRO A 287 3.70 22.29 5.31
C PRO A 287 5.06 21.69 5.71
N ALA A 288 5.29 21.62 7.02
CA ALA A 288 6.53 21.08 7.56
C ALA A 288 6.70 19.60 7.18
N VAL A 289 5.58 18.88 7.15
CA VAL A 289 5.53 17.45 6.85
C VAL A 289 4.29 17.18 6.01
N VAL A 290 4.44 16.32 5.01
CA VAL A 290 3.31 15.76 4.26
C VAL A 290 3.37 14.24 4.36
N LEU A 291 2.29 13.67 4.90
CA LEU A 291 2.03 12.24 4.98
C LEU A 291 0.89 11.87 4.03
N GLN A 292 1.07 10.81 3.26
CA GLN A 292 0.04 10.22 2.41
C GLN A 292 -0.35 8.85 2.95
N ALA A 293 -1.65 8.66 3.16
CA ALA A 293 -2.28 7.39 3.41
C ALA A 293 -3.37 7.18 2.35
N PHE A 294 -3.10 6.29 1.39
CA PHE A 294 -4.22 5.73 0.63
C PHE A 294 -5.08 4.91 1.59
N PHE A 295 -6.41 5.06 1.53
CA PHE A 295 -7.37 4.57 2.54
C PHE A 295 -6.85 3.41 3.41
N PRO A 296 -6.38 3.71 4.64
CA PRO A 296 -5.53 2.82 5.42
C PRO A 296 -6.28 1.72 6.19
N GLY A 297 -7.61 1.68 6.13
CA GLY A 297 -8.41 0.63 6.75
C GLY A 297 -8.63 0.81 8.26
N GLU A 298 -9.10 -0.26 8.92
CA GLU A 298 -9.53 -0.24 10.33
C GLU A 298 -8.40 0.10 11.33
N GLU A 299 -7.15 -0.18 10.99
CA GLU A 299 -5.96 0.13 11.81
C GLU A 299 -5.26 1.42 11.36
N GLY A 300 -5.89 2.19 10.45
CA GLY A 300 -5.27 3.37 9.85
C GLY A 300 -4.99 4.50 10.85
N GLY A 301 -5.90 4.76 11.78
CA GLY A 301 -5.68 5.72 12.87
C GLY A 301 -4.48 5.33 13.74
N PRO A 302 -4.46 4.12 14.33
CA PRO A 302 -3.34 3.64 15.15
C PRO A 302 -1.99 3.60 14.39
N ALA A 303 -2.04 3.26 13.10
CA ALA A 303 -0.89 3.26 12.21
C ALA A 303 -0.30 4.67 12.01
N LEU A 304 -1.17 5.65 11.74
CA LEU A 304 -0.80 7.06 11.59
C LEU A 304 -0.23 7.63 12.90
N ALA A 305 -0.90 7.36 14.02
CA ALA A 305 -0.44 7.80 15.33
C ALA A 305 0.96 7.24 15.64
N GLY A 306 1.21 5.97 15.35
CA GLY A 306 2.53 5.34 15.53
C GLY A 306 3.63 5.95 14.66
N VAL A 307 3.34 6.37 13.43
CA VAL A 307 4.31 7.11 12.59
C VAL A 307 4.54 8.51 13.13
N LEU A 308 3.47 9.21 13.53
CA LEU A 308 3.54 10.57 14.07
C LEU A 308 4.35 10.61 15.37
N SER A 309 4.15 9.66 16.30
CA SER A 309 4.92 9.55 17.54
C SER A 309 6.35 9.03 17.34
N GLY A 310 6.64 8.40 16.20
CA GLY A 310 7.92 7.75 15.93
C GLY A 310 8.05 6.33 16.46
N ARG A 311 7.00 5.78 17.07
CA ARG A 311 6.91 4.35 17.43
C ARG A 311 7.09 3.45 16.19
N VAL A 312 6.65 3.92 15.03
CA VAL A 312 6.79 3.24 13.74
C VAL A 312 7.64 4.09 12.79
N ASN A 313 8.66 3.48 12.19
CA ASN A 313 9.45 4.11 11.13
C ASN A 313 8.75 3.89 9.78
N PRO A 314 8.32 4.95 9.06
CA PRO A 314 7.64 4.79 7.77
C PRO A 314 8.58 4.19 6.72
N SER A 315 8.00 3.32 5.89
CA SER A 315 8.75 2.58 4.86
C SER A 315 7.96 2.43 3.55
N GLY A 316 6.84 3.13 3.40
CA GLY A 316 6.08 3.15 2.17
C GLY A 316 6.86 3.79 1.02
N ARG A 317 6.56 3.35 -0.20
CA ARG A 317 7.00 3.98 -1.46
C ARG A 317 5.80 4.17 -2.39
N LEU A 318 5.74 5.30 -3.09
CA LEU A 318 4.61 5.69 -3.92
C LEU A 318 4.36 4.64 -5.03
N PRO A 319 3.20 3.96 -5.04
CA PRO A 319 2.86 2.99 -6.10
C PRO A 319 2.30 3.68 -7.36
N VAL A 320 2.04 4.98 -7.26
CA VAL A 320 1.56 5.84 -8.34
C VAL A 320 2.23 7.19 -8.21
N THR A 321 2.55 7.80 -9.34
CA THR A 321 3.15 9.13 -9.41
C THR A 321 2.18 10.21 -8.88
N MET A 322 2.71 11.17 -8.12
CA MET A 322 1.95 12.37 -7.74
C MET A 322 1.99 13.39 -8.89
N PRO A 323 0.83 13.78 -9.45
CA PRO A 323 0.75 14.56 -10.66
C PRO A 323 1.08 16.04 -10.42
N ARG A 324 1.61 16.71 -11.45
CA ARG A 324 1.80 18.18 -11.46
C ARG A 324 0.49 18.94 -11.47
N SER A 325 -0.44 18.48 -12.31
CA SER A 325 -1.75 19.09 -12.52
C SER A 325 -2.69 18.08 -13.18
N ALA A 326 -3.99 18.41 -13.24
CA ALA A 326 -4.94 17.65 -14.04
C ALA A 326 -4.60 17.70 -15.54
N GLY A 327 -4.10 18.83 -16.04
CA GLY A 327 -3.72 19.00 -17.45
C GLY A 327 -2.49 18.20 -17.88
N ALA A 328 -1.71 17.68 -16.92
CA ALA A 328 -0.60 16.77 -17.19
C ALA A 328 -1.04 15.31 -17.34
N GLN A 329 -2.34 15.00 -17.17
CA GLN A 329 -2.85 13.64 -17.32
C GLN A 329 -3.19 13.27 -18.77
N PRO A 330 -3.06 11.98 -19.15
CA PRO A 330 -2.55 10.88 -18.34
C PRO A 330 -1.03 10.91 -18.19
N TYR A 331 -0.52 10.78 -16.97
CA TYR A 331 0.92 10.64 -16.71
C TYR A 331 1.22 9.29 -16.04
N SER A 332 2.29 8.65 -16.49
CA SER A 332 2.84 7.44 -15.87
C SER A 332 4.36 7.50 -15.94
N TYR A 333 5.05 6.99 -14.93
CA TYR A 333 6.51 6.85 -15.00
C TYR A 333 6.96 5.94 -16.16
N LEU A 334 6.06 5.09 -16.68
CA LEU A 334 6.23 4.28 -17.89
C LEU A 334 6.00 5.10 -19.17
N HIS A 335 6.42 6.37 -19.20
CA HIS A 335 6.28 7.24 -20.35
C HIS A 335 7.48 7.13 -21.31
N PRO A 336 7.29 7.33 -22.62
CA PRO A 336 8.40 7.49 -23.55
C PRO A 336 9.11 8.83 -23.34
N ILE A 337 10.28 9.04 -23.95
CA ILE A 337 11.06 10.30 -23.80
C ILE A 337 10.19 11.55 -24.03
N LEU A 338 9.41 11.58 -25.11
CA LEU A 338 8.52 12.71 -25.45
C LEU A 338 7.23 12.77 -24.63
N GLY A 339 6.95 11.76 -23.80
CA GLY A 339 5.79 11.72 -22.91
C GLY A 339 6.08 12.32 -21.53
N GLY A 340 7.29 12.82 -21.30
CA GLY A 340 7.68 13.49 -20.06
C GLY A 340 8.26 14.90 -20.31
N PRO A 341 8.94 15.46 -19.29
CA PRO A 341 9.53 16.80 -19.38
C PRO A 341 10.49 16.89 -20.57
N SER A 342 10.26 17.86 -21.45
CA SER A 342 11.10 18.10 -22.61
C SER A 342 10.98 19.54 -23.08
N GLU A 343 11.97 20.01 -23.85
CA GLU A 343 11.95 21.37 -24.44
C GLU A 343 10.87 21.53 -25.53
N VAL A 344 10.22 20.45 -25.94
CA VAL A 344 9.22 20.43 -27.02
C VAL A 344 7.83 20.82 -26.52
N THR A 345 7.59 20.80 -25.20
CA THR A 345 6.33 21.18 -24.56
C THR A 345 6.50 22.47 -23.77
N SER A 346 5.51 23.37 -23.85
CA SER A 346 5.46 24.57 -23.01
C SER A 346 4.86 24.31 -21.63
N ALA A 347 4.28 23.14 -21.40
CA ALA A 347 3.72 22.72 -20.11
C ALA A 347 4.69 21.77 -19.42
N ASP A 348 4.98 22.04 -18.15
CA ASP A 348 5.79 21.17 -17.31
C ASP A 348 4.98 19.94 -16.87
N SER A 349 5.39 18.77 -17.35
CA SER A 349 4.82 17.48 -16.98
C SER A 349 5.61 16.77 -15.89
N THR A 350 6.63 17.42 -15.29
CA THR A 350 7.48 16.82 -14.26
C THR A 350 6.60 16.41 -13.09
N PRO A 351 6.62 15.15 -12.65
CA PRO A 351 5.83 14.75 -11.51
C PRO A 351 6.24 15.54 -10.26
N VAL A 352 5.28 15.81 -9.39
CA VAL A 352 5.58 16.49 -8.11
C VAL A 352 6.38 15.56 -7.21
N LEU A 353 5.97 14.29 -7.17
CA LEU A 353 6.77 13.21 -6.57
C LEU A 353 6.69 11.97 -7.48
N PRO A 354 7.83 11.37 -7.84
CA PRO A 354 7.87 10.27 -8.80
C PRO A 354 7.35 8.95 -8.22
N PHE A 355 7.10 7.98 -9.11
CA PHE A 355 6.84 6.60 -8.68
C PHE A 355 8.03 6.10 -7.85
N GLY A 356 7.74 5.37 -6.79
CA GLY A 356 8.75 4.82 -5.90
C GLY A 356 9.26 5.78 -4.83
N HIS A 357 8.86 7.06 -4.82
CA HIS A 357 9.27 8.02 -3.78
C HIS A 357 8.66 7.71 -2.41
N GLY A 358 9.45 7.92 -1.36
CA GLY A 358 8.99 7.86 0.03
C GLY A 358 10.18 7.96 0.97
N LEU A 359 9.97 8.57 2.14
CA LEU A 359 11.00 8.82 3.14
C LEU A 359 10.92 7.81 4.28
N SER A 360 11.96 7.83 5.12
CA SER A 360 12.09 7.07 6.36
C SER A 360 12.60 8.01 7.45
N PHE A 361 12.50 7.63 8.73
CA PHE A 361 13.18 8.33 9.82
C PHE A 361 14.68 8.00 9.91
N THR A 362 15.19 7.18 8.99
CA THR A 362 16.62 6.95 8.78
C THR A 362 16.99 7.18 7.32
N THR A 363 18.28 7.21 7.01
CA THR A 363 18.80 7.36 5.66
C THR A 363 19.41 6.06 5.15
N PHE A 364 19.28 5.81 3.86
CA PHE A 364 19.85 4.65 3.20
C PHE A 364 20.67 5.08 1.99
N GLU A 365 21.81 4.43 1.80
CA GLU A 365 22.68 4.60 0.64
C GLU A 365 22.72 3.30 -0.16
N ARG A 366 22.44 3.37 -1.47
CA ARG A 366 22.57 2.23 -2.38
C ARG A 366 23.77 2.44 -3.29
N THR A 367 24.70 1.50 -3.24
CA THR A 367 26.00 1.63 -3.92
C THR A 367 26.40 0.33 -4.60
N GLY A 368 27.29 0.44 -5.59
CA GLY A 368 27.92 -0.70 -6.23
C GLY A 368 26.93 -1.63 -6.93
N LEU A 369 26.01 -1.10 -7.73
CA LEU A 369 25.20 -1.94 -8.62
C LEU A 369 26.12 -2.64 -9.62
N VAL A 370 26.10 -3.97 -9.59
CA VAL A 370 26.87 -4.84 -10.50
C VAL A 370 25.90 -5.80 -11.18
N VAL A 371 26.05 -5.94 -12.50
CA VAL A 371 25.30 -6.89 -13.34
C VAL A 371 26.28 -7.69 -14.19
N ASP A 372 25.80 -8.76 -14.81
CA ASP A 372 26.56 -9.48 -15.84
C ASP A 372 26.79 -8.57 -17.06
N ASP A 373 27.88 -8.78 -17.82
CA ASP A 373 28.18 -7.97 -19.02
C ASP A 373 27.17 -8.24 -20.16
N GLU A 374 26.78 -9.50 -20.31
CA GLU A 374 25.87 -9.96 -21.36
C GLU A 374 24.85 -10.98 -20.84
N VAL A 375 23.66 -11.00 -21.45
CA VAL A 375 22.63 -12.01 -21.21
C VAL A 375 21.92 -12.36 -22.51
N ALA A 376 21.64 -13.65 -22.76
CA ALA A 376 20.86 -14.04 -23.93
C ALA A 376 19.43 -13.50 -23.84
N ALA A 377 18.84 -13.09 -24.97
CA ALA A 377 17.40 -12.80 -25.05
C ALA A 377 16.60 -14.06 -24.64
N GLY A 378 15.70 -13.92 -23.65
CA GLY A 378 15.00 -15.03 -23.01
C GLY A 378 15.71 -15.63 -21.79
N GLY A 379 16.95 -15.21 -21.50
CA GLY A 379 17.71 -15.60 -20.33
C GLY A 379 17.37 -14.83 -19.04
N THR A 380 18.13 -15.09 -17.99
CA THR A 380 18.07 -14.44 -16.68
C THR A 380 19.46 -13.93 -16.32
N PHE A 381 19.56 -12.71 -15.79
CA PHE A 381 20.82 -12.13 -15.31
C PHE A 381 20.73 -11.80 -13.81
N ALA A 382 21.88 -11.73 -13.15
CA ALA A 382 21.97 -11.31 -11.76
C ALA A 382 22.23 -9.80 -11.66
N ALA A 383 21.58 -9.12 -10.72
CA ALA A 383 21.87 -7.73 -10.37
C ALA A 383 22.08 -7.62 -8.86
N ARG A 384 23.28 -7.21 -8.45
CA ARG A 384 23.68 -7.08 -7.05
C ARG A 384 23.86 -5.62 -6.67
N VAL A 385 23.34 -5.21 -5.53
CA VAL A 385 23.52 -3.85 -5.00
C VAL A 385 23.72 -3.91 -3.49
N ARG A 386 24.62 -3.07 -2.98
CA ARG A 386 24.82 -2.89 -1.54
C ARG A 386 23.89 -1.80 -1.03
N VAL A 387 23.27 -2.05 0.12
CA VAL A 387 22.38 -1.11 0.83
C VAL A 387 22.93 -0.90 2.22
N HIS A 388 23.16 0.35 2.60
CA HIS A 388 23.66 0.74 3.90
C HIS A 388 22.66 1.65 4.59
N ASN A 389 22.33 1.37 5.86
CA ASN A 389 21.60 2.31 6.70
C ASN A 389 22.60 3.31 7.29
N SER A 390 22.69 4.49 6.68
CA SER A 390 23.62 5.55 7.08
C SER A 390 23.10 6.44 8.21
N GLY A 391 21.87 6.22 8.68
CA GLY A 391 21.29 6.99 9.77
C GLY A 391 21.48 6.35 11.15
N GLU A 392 20.93 7.02 12.17
CA GLU A 392 21.15 6.70 13.58
C GLU A 392 20.12 5.74 14.18
N ARG A 393 19.18 5.23 13.36
CA ARG A 393 18.12 4.31 13.84
C ARG A 393 17.85 3.19 12.85
N ALA A 394 17.25 2.12 13.35
CA ALA A 394 16.78 1.04 12.50
C ALA A 394 15.65 1.50 11.56
N GLY A 395 15.57 0.89 10.38
CA GLY A 395 14.52 1.16 9.41
C GLY A 395 14.45 0.10 8.32
N THR A 396 13.41 0.20 7.51
CA THR A 396 13.25 -0.64 6.31
C THR A 396 13.51 0.20 5.07
N ASP A 397 14.35 -0.30 4.17
CA ASP A 397 14.41 0.20 2.81
C ASP A 397 13.60 -0.67 1.85
N VAL A 398 13.04 -0.06 0.80
CA VAL A 398 12.50 -0.75 -0.36
C VAL A 398 13.45 -0.50 -1.52
N VAL A 399 14.34 -1.45 -1.74
CA VAL A 399 15.35 -1.41 -2.81
C VAL A 399 14.63 -1.65 -4.13
N GLN A 400 14.74 -0.72 -5.06
CA GLN A 400 14.01 -0.74 -6.33
C GLN A 400 15.01 -0.81 -7.49
N LEU A 401 14.94 -1.87 -8.29
CA LEU A 401 15.76 -2.04 -9.49
C LEU A 401 14.97 -1.60 -10.72
N TYR A 402 15.47 -0.58 -11.40
CA TYR A 402 14.89 -0.03 -12.61
C TYR A 402 15.77 -0.29 -13.82
N ALA A 403 15.17 -0.29 -15.00
CA ALA A 403 15.91 -0.31 -16.25
C ALA A 403 15.26 0.50 -17.35
N ARG A 404 16.06 0.78 -18.37
CA ARG A 404 15.70 1.41 -19.63
C ARG A 404 16.32 0.65 -20.79
N ASP A 405 15.45 0.19 -21.68
CA ASP A 405 15.84 -0.32 -22.99
C ASP A 405 16.22 0.86 -23.90
N VAL A 406 17.50 0.97 -24.26
CA VAL A 406 18.08 2.19 -24.84
C VAL A 406 17.63 2.39 -26.28
N VAL A 407 17.60 1.30 -27.06
CA VAL A 407 17.23 1.29 -28.49
C VAL A 407 16.38 0.06 -28.77
N ALA A 408 15.16 0.28 -29.24
CA ALA A 408 14.23 -0.78 -29.62
C ALA A 408 13.44 -0.45 -30.88
N SER A 409 12.84 -1.46 -31.50
CA SER A 409 12.04 -1.31 -32.72
C SER A 409 10.71 -0.55 -32.56
N VAL A 410 10.25 -0.40 -31.32
CA VAL A 410 9.10 0.41 -30.92
C VAL A 410 9.46 1.27 -29.71
N THR A 411 8.74 2.37 -29.51
CA THR A 411 8.99 3.29 -28.40
C THR A 411 8.91 2.57 -27.04
N ARG A 412 9.91 2.80 -26.19
CA ARG A 412 10.05 2.20 -24.85
C ARG A 412 9.95 3.26 -23.74
N PRO A 413 9.54 2.88 -22.53
CA PRO A 413 9.51 3.80 -21.40
C PRO A 413 10.93 4.22 -20.99
N VAL A 414 11.06 5.44 -20.45
CA VAL A 414 12.35 5.94 -19.94
C VAL A 414 12.80 5.24 -18.66
N ALA A 415 11.88 4.61 -17.96
CA ALA A 415 12.13 3.81 -16.77
C ALA A 415 11.10 2.69 -16.65
N GLN A 416 11.54 1.52 -16.19
CA GLN A 416 10.68 0.39 -15.92
C GLN A 416 11.17 -0.35 -14.67
N LEU A 417 10.26 -0.61 -13.72
CA LEU A 417 10.60 -1.40 -12.52
C LEU A 417 10.78 -2.86 -12.91
N LEU A 418 11.98 -3.40 -12.67
CA LEU A 418 12.29 -4.81 -12.90
C LEU A 418 11.89 -5.65 -11.70
N GLY A 419 12.30 -5.25 -10.50
CA GLY A 419 12.00 -5.90 -9.23
C GLY A 419 12.26 -4.98 -8.03
N TYR A 420 11.82 -5.40 -6.85
CA TYR A 420 12.06 -4.68 -5.60
C TYR A 420 12.20 -5.65 -4.42
N CYS A 421 12.90 -5.23 -3.37
CA CYS A 421 13.09 -6.02 -2.15
C CYS A 421 13.02 -5.12 -0.92
N ARG A 422 12.29 -5.56 0.11
CA ARG A 422 12.26 -4.88 1.42
C ARG A 422 13.43 -5.40 2.26
N VAL A 423 14.23 -4.50 2.82
CA VAL A 423 15.41 -4.83 3.63
C VAL A 423 15.33 -4.06 4.95
N GLN A 424 15.23 -4.79 6.06
CA GLN A 424 15.33 -4.23 7.39
C GLN A 424 16.80 -4.16 7.80
N LEU A 425 17.26 -2.98 8.23
CA LEU A 425 18.62 -2.77 8.72
C LEU A 425 18.61 -2.00 10.04
N GLY A 426 19.44 -2.41 10.99
CA GLY A 426 19.84 -1.60 12.12
C GLY A 426 20.65 -0.37 11.69
N ALA A 427 20.87 0.56 12.61
CA ALA A 427 21.71 1.74 12.37
C ALA A 427 23.14 1.31 12.03
N GLY A 428 23.71 1.83 10.94
CA GLY A 428 25.05 1.48 10.48
C GLY A 428 25.18 0.10 9.83
N GLU A 429 24.11 -0.71 9.80
CA GLU A 429 24.16 -2.03 9.16
C GLU A 429 24.13 -1.93 7.63
N SER A 430 24.62 -2.98 6.97
CA SER A 430 24.64 -3.08 5.51
C SER A 430 24.20 -4.46 5.07
N ALA A 431 23.63 -4.54 3.88
CA ALA A 431 23.29 -5.79 3.21
C ALA A 431 23.58 -5.72 1.72
N VAL A 432 23.80 -6.87 1.11
CA VAL A 432 23.79 -7.03 -0.35
C VAL A 432 22.45 -7.63 -0.73
N VAL A 433 21.77 -6.98 -1.67
CA VAL A 433 20.57 -7.49 -2.33
C VAL A 433 20.96 -8.00 -3.70
N GLU A 434 20.67 -9.27 -3.97
CA GLU A 434 20.84 -9.88 -5.28
C GLU A 434 19.47 -10.16 -5.91
N PHE A 435 19.22 -9.59 -7.08
CA PHE A 435 18.05 -9.87 -7.91
C PHE A 435 18.41 -10.87 -9.01
N GLN A 436 17.54 -11.85 -9.23
CA GLN A 436 17.58 -12.73 -10.41
C GLN A 436 16.49 -12.28 -11.38
N VAL A 437 16.89 -11.67 -12.50
CA VAL A 437 16.00 -10.93 -13.39
C VAL A 437 15.86 -11.62 -14.74
N PRO A 438 14.71 -12.22 -15.03
CA PRO A 438 14.40 -12.69 -16.38
C PRO A 438 14.34 -11.51 -17.36
N THR A 439 15.00 -11.64 -18.50
CA THR A 439 14.94 -10.65 -19.59
C THR A 439 13.51 -10.42 -20.10
N THR A 440 12.58 -11.36 -19.86
CA THR A 440 11.15 -11.14 -20.17
C THR A 440 10.52 -10.00 -19.38
N ARG A 441 11.14 -9.54 -18.29
CA ARG A 441 10.72 -8.30 -17.62
C ARG A 441 10.82 -7.11 -18.58
N LEU A 442 11.80 -7.08 -19.47
CA LEU A 442 12.00 -6.02 -20.46
C LEU A 442 11.14 -6.19 -21.72
N ALA A 443 10.45 -7.33 -21.86
CA ALA A 443 9.71 -7.68 -23.06
C ALA A 443 8.63 -6.64 -23.42
N PHE A 444 8.30 -6.56 -24.70
CA PHE A 444 7.23 -5.71 -25.22
C PHE A 444 6.57 -6.32 -26.45
N SER A 445 5.43 -5.76 -26.86
CA SER A 445 4.77 -6.19 -28.09
C SER A 445 5.37 -5.46 -29.27
N ASP A 446 5.93 -6.20 -30.22
CA ASP A 446 6.52 -5.65 -31.45
C ASP A 446 5.43 -5.12 -32.40
N ARG A 447 5.85 -4.69 -33.59
CA ARG A 447 4.92 -4.18 -34.64
C ARG A 447 3.98 -5.27 -35.18
N SER A 448 4.28 -6.53 -34.95
CA SER A 448 3.46 -7.69 -35.29
C SER A 448 2.52 -8.09 -34.14
N MET A 449 2.50 -7.33 -33.05
CA MET A 449 1.76 -7.60 -31.80
C MET A 449 2.20 -8.89 -31.09
N VAL A 450 3.44 -9.33 -31.33
CA VAL A 450 4.05 -10.47 -30.66
C VAL A 450 4.89 -9.98 -29.49
N ARG A 451 4.72 -10.60 -28.31
CA ARG A 451 5.54 -10.27 -27.14
C ARG A 451 6.95 -10.81 -27.34
N ILE A 452 7.95 -9.94 -27.37
CA ILE A 452 9.36 -10.29 -27.63
C ILE A 452 10.32 -9.64 -26.64
N VAL A 453 11.54 -10.16 -26.58
CA VAL A 453 12.74 -9.50 -26.05
C VAL A 453 13.71 -9.29 -27.23
N GLU A 454 14.10 -8.04 -27.47
CA GLU A 454 15.10 -7.70 -28.49
C GLU A 454 16.51 -7.72 -27.88
N PRO A 455 17.54 -8.12 -28.67
CA PRO A 455 18.92 -7.86 -28.29
C PRO A 455 19.22 -6.36 -28.35
N GLY A 456 20.04 -5.86 -27.44
CA GLY A 456 20.35 -4.44 -27.32
C GLY A 456 20.88 -4.06 -25.95
N GLU A 457 21.37 -2.83 -25.85
CA GLU A 457 21.86 -2.27 -24.59
C GLU A 457 20.71 -1.91 -23.66
N VAL A 458 20.84 -2.29 -22.39
CA VAL A 458 19.91 -1.97 -21.32
C VAL A 458 20.66 -1.26 -20.21
N GLU A 459 20.25 -0.03 -19.91
CA GLU A 459 20.70 0.71 -18.72
C GLU A 459 19.91 0.24 -17.50
N LEU A 460 20.59 0.03 -16.37
CA LEU A 460 20.00 -0.30 -15.08
C LEU A 460 20.41 0.70 -14.00
N TRP A 461 19.54 0.88 -13.00
CA TRP A 461 19.88 1.66 -11.83
C TRP A 461 19.08 1.26 -10.60
N VAL A 462 19.62 1.64 -9.45
CA VAL A 462 18.95 1.61 -8.16
C VAL A 462 19.02 3.02 -7.57
N GLY A 463 17.95 3.43 -6.88
CA GLY A 463 17.87 4.69 -6.15
C GLY A 463 16.59 4.78 -5.33
N GLY A 464 16.40 5.93 -4.66
CA GLY A 464 15.26 6.19 -3.79
C GLY A 464 13.90 6.20 -4.50
N SER A 465 13.86 6.42 -5.81
CA SER A 465 12.66 6.39 -6.66
C SER A 465 13.03 6.08 -8.11
N CYS A 466 12.05 6.01 -9.02
CA CYS A 466 12.35 5.81 -10.44
C CYS A 466 13.15 6.95 -11.07
N ALA A 467 13.12 8.16 -10.48
CA ALA A 467 13.79 9.35 -11.02
C ALA A 467 15.22 9.52 -10.48
N GLU A 468 15.58 8.83 -9.41
CA GLU A 468 16.89 8.95 -8.76
C GLU A 468 17.79 7.77 -9.14
N LYS A 469 18.97 8.08 -9.69
CA LYS A 469 19.98 7.08 -10.07
C LYS A 469 21.18 7.19 -9.11
N GLU A 470 21.10 6.56 -7.94
CA GLU A 470 22.22 6.56 -6.96
C GLU A 470 23.40 5.71 -7.46
N THR A 471 23.10 4.58 -8.09
CA THR A 471 24.09 3.70 -8.70
C THR A 471 23.54 3.11 -9.98
N THR A 472 24.38 2.95 -11.00
CA THR A 472 24.00 2.56 -12.36
C THR A 472 24.91 1.46 -12.88
N ALA A 473 24.39 0.67 -13.82
CA ALA A 473 25.13 -0.33 -14.58
C ALA A 473 24.48 -0.49 -15.96
N SER A 474 25.14 -1.19 -16.88
CA SER A 474 24.59 -1.54 -18.19
C SER A 474 24.83 -3.02 -18.46
N ILE A 475 23.92 -3.65 -19.20
CA ILE A 475 24.04 -5.03 -19.70
C ILE A 475 23.70 -5.07 -21.19
N MET A 476 24.36 -5.94 -21.94
CA MET A 476 24.02 -6.21 -23.33
C MET A 476 23.12 -7.45 -23.42
N VAL A 477 21.90 -7.29 -23.94
CA VAL A 477 21.07 -8.44 -24.32
C VAL A 477 21.54 -8.93 -25.70
N VAL A 478 21.93 -10.21 -25.79
CA VAL A 478 22.55 -10.80 -26.99
C VAL A 478 21.72 -11.94 -27.59
N GLY A 479 22.07 -12.35 -28.81
CA GLY A 479 21.39 -13.44 -29.53
C GLY A 479 20.31 -12.94 -30.50
N SER A 480 19.44 -13.84 -30.93
CA SER A 480 18.28 -13.51 -31.77
C SER A 480 17.13 -12.94 -30.93
N VAL A 481 16.24 -12.18 -31.56
CA VAL A 481 14.96 -11.78 -30.94
C VAL A 481 14.26 -13.01 -30.35
N HIS A 482 13.93 -12.94 -29.07
CA HIS A 482 13.25 -14.03 -28.35
C HIS A 482 11.76 -13.77 -28.29
N GLN A 483 10.95 -14.71 -28.77
CA GLN A 483 9.49 -14.65 -28.62
C GLN A 483 9.09 -15.19 -27.25
N VAL A 484 8.41 -14.34 -26.46
CA VAL A 484 7.95 -14.71 -25.12
C VAL A 484 6.74 -15.64 -25.20
N THR A 485 6.79 -16.69 -24.40
CA THR A 485 5.81 -17.74 -24.23
C THR A 485 5.30 -17.81 -22.78
N THR A 486 4.44 -18.78 -22.47
CA THR A 486 3.99 -19.07 -21.11
C THR A 486 5.00 -19.88 -20.29
N ALA A 487 6.03 -20.45 -20.94
CA ALA A 487 7.06 -21.22 -20.26
C ALA A 487 8.20 -20.34 -19.70
N ASP A 488 8.34 -19.11 -20.21
CA ASP A 488 9.41 -18.22 -19.78
C ASP A 488 9.22 -17.73 -18.33
N PRO A 489 10.31 -17.62 -17.56
CA PRO A 489 10.27 -17.10 -16.20
C PRO A 489 9.88 -15.62 -16.20
N ARG A 490 8.94 -15.20 -15.35
CA ARG A 490 8.41 -13.80 -15.33
C ARG A 490 8.60 -13.07 -14.02
N LEU A 491 8.91 -13.81 -12.96
CA LEU A 491 9.08 -13.28 -11.63
C LEU A 491 10.56 -12.98 -11.40
N VAL A 492 10.82 -11.82 -10.82
CA VAL A 492 12.13 -11.50 -10.28
C VAL A 492 12.17 -12.04 -8.86
N THR A 493 13.19 -12.82 -8.53
CA THR A 493 13.45 -13.25 -7.15
C THR A 493 14.57 -12.39 -6.58
N SER A 494 14.59 -12.25 -5.25
CA SER A 494 15.63 -11.49 -4.55
C SER A 494 16.13 -12.24 -3.33
N GLU A 495 17.44 -12.20 -3.09
CA GLU A 495 18.07 -12.70 -1.88
C GLU A 495 18.79 -11.56 -1.17
N VAL A 496 18.76 -11.57 0.17
CA VAL A 496 19.38 -10.55 1.02
C VAL A 496 20.45 -11.21 1.88
N THR A 497 21.68 -10.72 1.78
CA THR A 497 22.80 -11.16 2.62
C THR A 497 23.27 -10.01 3.49
N LEU A 498 23.09 -10.11 4.81
CA LEU A 498 23.62 -9.13 5.75
C LEU A 498 25.15 -9.17 5.75
N GLU A 499 25.79 -8.00 5.74
CA GLU A 499 27.23 -7.91 5.92
C GLU A 499 27.57 -8.12 7.39
N VAL A 500 28.45 -9.08 7.68
CA VAL A 500 28.96 -9.27 9.04
C VAL A 500 29.88 -8.09 9.36
N PRO A 501 29.64 -7.34 10.46
CA PRO A 501 30.54 -6.26 10.83
C PRO A 501 31.94 -6.83 11.04
N VAL A 502 32.92 -6.31 10.30
CA VAL A 502 34.33 -6.63 10.54
C VAL A 502 34.63 -6.13 11.94
N ARG A 503 34.82 -7.04 12.90
CA ARG A 503 35.36 -6.68 14.21
C ARG A 503 36.70 -6.00 13.94
N ALA A 504 36.79 -4.70 14.24
CA ALA A 504 38.08 -4.03 14.31
C ALA A 504 38.95 -4.87 15.24
N ALA A 505 40.04 -5.43 14.70
CA ALA A 505 41.07 -6.03 15.52
C ALA A 505 41.51 -4.94 16.50
N ALA A 506 41.29 -5.18 17.79
CA ALA A 506 41.85 -4.33 18.82
C ALA A 506 43.36 -4.29 18.56
N SER A 507 43.88 -3.11 18.24
CA SER A 507 45.31 -2.85 18.31
C SER A 507 45.71 -3.02 19.77
N GLU A 508 46.37 -4.14 20.08
CA GLU A 508 47.24 -4.21 21.24
C GLU A 508 48.41 -3.27 20.97
N ASP A 509 48.45 -2.14 21.69
CA ASP A 509 49.65 -1.38 22.02
C ASP A 509 49.47 -0.74 23.41
#